data_AF-R6YX14-F1
#
_entry.id   AF-R6YX14-F1
#
_cell.length_a   1.000
_cell.length_b   1.000
_cell.length_c   1.000
_cell.angle_alpha   90.00
_cell.angle_beta   90.00
_cell.angle_gamma   90.00
#
_symmetry.space_group_name_H-M   'P 1'
#
loop_
_entity.id
_entity.type
_entity.pdbx_description
1 polymer ?
#
loop_
_entity_poly.entity_id
_entity_poly.type
_entity_poly.pdbx_seq_one_letter_code
_entity_poly.pdbx_strand_id
1 'polypeptide(L)'
;MNNSKKLAKNNGVSKKQGGGTSALSCVSSKNKVLAILGILAVIVLCAGVCYMQLRPRAVLVVSTTDENGTQKKDTVYMKEAVYSIYQVENQYNQYSSIYQQLYGKTYWEMEDVDSKGRNGASAAKKQVMDSLKQREILYMEAQKRGYSLTAEEEKTAENNVADTMKNFTDKQKSLEGLEEKTLKSEFKKNALAEKFRQILIKESGVDEEALKATVNKKDYRQYTLQYYKVSNQETSGEETKEVSAEQKQTNLTNMQALQEKAKTAEDFTKLLDDNDKTGIQYQTENLIKKDLKDSTFLNEKQRKQIIKMENGQISDIIEGEDGYYLIKMVNNDDSEAYDNQCNSVVQEEETKQFNARYAEFAPNYVTEVQSYWKGRVKLGSYTI
;
A
#
# COMPACT_ATOMS: atom_id res chain seq x y z
N MET A 1 30.73 -52.36 -79.91
CA MET A 1 31.29 -50.99 -80.07
C MET A 1 30.65 -50.08 -79.02
N ASN A 2 31.48 -49.39 -78.24
CA ASN A 2 31.27 -48.05 -77.67
C ASN A 2 29.83 -47.52 -77.51
N ASN A 3 29.40 -47.22 -76.28
CA ASN A 3 29.47 -45.87 -75.68
C ASN A 3 28.51 -45.68 -74.49
N SER A 4 29.11 -45.55 -73.32
CA SER A 4 29.01 -44.43 -72.35
C SER A 4 27.80 -43.48 -72.35
N LYS A 5 27.22 -43.32 -71.13
CA LYS A 5 26.82 -42.09 -70.38
C LYS A 5 25.58 -42.43 -69.54
N LYS A 6 25.37 -42.04 -68.27
CA LYS A 6 26.06 -41.17 -67.30
C LYS A 6 25.30 -41.33 -65.94
N LEU A 7 26.00 -41.05 -64.81
CA LEU A 7 25.49 -40.55 -63.50
C LEU A 7 24.69 -41.56 -62.62
N ALA A 8 25.26 -42.12 -61.53
CA ALA A 8 25.52 -41.58 -60.18
C ALA A 8 24.22 -41.33 -59.36
N LYS A 9 23.81 -42.31 -58.52
CA LYS A 9 23.98 -42.40 -57.03
C LYS A 9 23.06 -41.42 -56.27
N ASN A 10 22.31 -41.78 -55.22
CA ASN A 10 22.28 -42.94 -54.33
C ASN A 10 20.97 -42.85 -53.50
N ASN A 11 20.23 -43.93 -53.29
CA ASN A 11 19.11 -44.00 -52.33
C ASN A 11 19.35 -45.16 -51.37
N GLY A 12 19.49 -44.83 -50.08
CA GLY A 12 19.71 -45.77 -48.99
C GLY A 12 18.39 -46.32 -48.46
N VAL A 13 18.33 -47.65 -48.42
CA VAL A 13 17.21 -48.52 -48.11
C VAL A 13 16.98 -48.65 -46.60
N SER A 14 15.70 -48.79 -46.23
CA SER A 14 15.24 -49.23 -44.92
C SER A 14 14.55 -50.59 -45.02
N LYS A 15 14.84 -51.53 -44.09
CA LYS A 15 13.86 -52.28 -43.25
C LYS A 15 14.50 -53.46 -42.49
N LYS A 16 14.27 -53.45 -41.16
CA LYS A 16 13.71 -54.49 -40.24
C LYS A 16 13.92 -55.99 -40.56
N GLN A 17 14.03 -56.94 -39.61
CA GLN A 17 14.15 -57.00 -38.13
C GLN A 17 14.21 -58.51 -37.74
N GLY A 18 14.92 -58.86 -36.65
CA GLY A 18 14.88 -60.17 -35.96
C GLY A 18 16.03 -61.13 -36.33
N GLY A 19 16.73 -61.83 -35.43
CA GLY A 19 16.72 -61.95 -33.97
C GLY A 19 17.94 -62.81 -33.57
N GLY A 20 18.47 -62.63 -32.37
CA GLY A 20 19.64 -63.39 -31.90
C GLY A 20 20.04 -63.01 -30.47
N THR A 21 19.85 -63.96 -29.56
CA THR A 21 20.14 -63.90 -28.13
C THR A 21 21.65 -63.89 -27.84
N SER A 22 21.99 -63.35 -26.66
CA SER A 22 23.18 -63.59 -25.82
C SER A 22 24.20 -62.45 -25.72
N ALA A 23 24.09 -61.72 -24.60
CA ALA A 23 25.21 -61.33 -23.74
C ALA A 23 24.64 -60.74 -22.44
N LEU A 24 24.19 -61.63 -21.55
CA LEU A 24 24.19 -61.34 -20.12
C LEU A 24 25.64 -61.35 -19.67
N SER A 25 26.18 -60.19 -19.27
CA SER A 25 27.42 -60.14 -18.49
C SER A 25 27.23 -59.27 -17.24
N CYS A 26 27.04 -60.01 -16.14
CA CYS A 26 27.56 -59.76 -14.80
C CYS A 26 27.48 -58.31 -14.24
N VAL A 27 26.35 -58.01 -13.58
CA VAL A 27 26.35 -57.05 -12.46
C VAL A 27 26.13 -57.85 -11.19
N SER A 28 27.20 -57.93 -10.39
CA SER A 28 27.28 -58.54 -9.06
C SER A 28 26.03 -58.26 -8.21
N SER A 29 25.54 -59.26 -7.48
CA SER A 29 24.34 -59.17 -6.62
C SER A 29 24.41 -58.02 -5.60
N LYS A 30 25.61 -57.62 -5.18
CA LYS A 30 25.85 -56.45 -4.32
C LYS A 30 25.49 -55.12 -5.01
N ASN A 31 25.74 -55.00 -6.31
CA ASN A 31 25.50 -53.78 -7.09
C ASN A 31 24.01 -53.58 -7.41
N LYS A 32 23.23 -54.66 -7.54
CA LYS A 32 21.76 -54.57 -7.64
C LYS A 32 21.12 -54.12 -6.33
N VAL A 33 21.61 -54.63 -5.19
CA VAL A 33 21.15 -54.20 -3.86
C VAL A 33 21.52 -52.73 -3.59
N LEU A 34 22.73 -52.30 -3.96
CA LEU A 34 23.17 -50.89 -3.88
C LEU A 34 22.36 -49.97 -4.80
N ALA A 35 22.03 -50.40 -6.03
CA ALA A 35 21.20 -49.62 -6.95
C ALA A 35 19.75 -49.48 -6.44
N ILE A 36 19.18 -50.54 -5.86
CA ILE A 36 17.84 -50.51 -5.25
C ILE A 36 17.82 -49.64 -3.99
N LEU A 37 18.85 -49.72 -3.14
CA LEU A 37 19.00 -48.84 -1.96
C LEU A 37 19.19 -47.37 -2.35
N GLY A 38 19.94 -47.09 -3.43
CA GLY A 38 20.09 -45.75 -3.99
C GLY A 38 18.77 -45.18 -4.51
N ILE A 39 17.98 -45.97 -5.23
CA ILE A 39 16.64 -45.56 -5.71
C ILE A 39 15.68 -45.35 -4.54
N LEU A 40 15.68 -46.22 -3.53
CA LEU A 40 14.87 -46.05 -2.32
C LEU A 40 15.29 -44.79 -1.53
N ALA A 41 16.58 -44.50 -1.41
CA ALA A 41 17.07 -43.28 -0.78
C ALA A 41 16.64 -42.02 -1.56
N VAL A 42 16.67 -42.05 -2.89
CA VAL A 42 16.15 -40.96 -3.75
C VAL A 42 14.64 -40.83 -3.61
N ILE A 43 13.87 -41.92 -3.55
CA ILE A 43 12.42 -41.87 -3.33
C ILE A 43 12.09 -41.35 -1.93
N VAL A 44 12.86 -41.71 -0.88
CA VAL A 44 12.68 -41.17 0.48
C VAL A 44 13.08 -39.70 0.56
N LEU A 45 14.11 -39.27 -0.17
CA LEU A 45 14.49 -37.86 -0.29
C LEU A 45 13.46 -37.06 -1.09
N CYS A 46 12.98 -37.58 -2.22
CA CYS A 46 11.91 -36.98 -3.00
C CYS A 46 10.58 -36.98 -2.23
N ALA A 47 10.25 -38.04 -1.51
CA ALA A 47 9.08 -38.09 -0.63
C ALA A 47 9.25 -37.16 0.57
N GLY A 48 10.44 -37.00 1.12
CA GLY A 48 10.76 -36.03 2.17
C GLY A 48 10.67 -34.58 1.69
N VAL A 49 11.15 -34.30 0.47
CA VAL A 49 11.05 -33.00 -0.20
C VAL A 49 9.58 -32.71 -0.57
N CYS A 50 8.87 -33.67 -1.17
CA CYS A 50 7.44 -33.57 -1.45
C CYS A 50 6.62 -33.42 -0.15
N TYR A 51 6.96 -34.14 0.91
CA TYR A 51 6.30 -34.04 2.22
C TYR A 51 6.55 -32.67 2.88
N MET A 52 7.76 -32.11 2.75
CA MET A 52 8.08 -30.75 3.21
C MET A 52 7.45 -29.66 2.34
N GLN A 53 7.17 -29.94 1.06
CA GLN A 53 6.62 -28.98 0.11
C GLN A 53 5.09 -28.99 0.08
N LEU A 54 4.45 -30.11 0.44
CA LEU A 54 2.99 -30.29 0.51
C LEU A 54 2.40 -30.00 1.90
N ARG A 55 3.22 -29.85 2.95
CA ARG A 55 2.70 -29.52 4.29
C ARG A 55 2.32 -28.04 4.36
N PRO A 56 1.09 -27.69 4.77
CA PRO A 56 0.69 -26.30 4.97
C PRO A 56 1.64 -25.63 5.97
N ARG A 57 2.27 -24.54 5.55
CA ARG A 57 3.34 -23.87 6.31
C ARG A 57 2.73 -22.94 7.35
N ALA A 58 2.53 -23.42 8.57
CA ALA A 58 1.98 -22.60 9.64
C ALA A 58 2.90 -21.41 9.94
N VAL A 59 2.32 -20.21 10.11
CA VAL A 59 3.03 -18.97 10.41
C VAL A 59 2.63 -18.38 11.76
N LEU A 60 1.39 -18.60 12.18
CA LEU A 60 0.84 -18.15 13.45
C LEU A 60 -0.14 -19.20 13.98
N VAL A 61 -0.08 -19.46 15.28
CA VAL A 61 -1.09 -20.21 16.01
C VAL A 61 -1.70 -19.27 17.05
N VAL A 62 -3.02 -19.21 17.12
CA VAL A 62 -3.74 -18.49 18.18
C VAL A 62 -4.60 -19.51 18.93
N SER A 63 -4.54 -19.49 20.25
CA SER A 63 -5.33 -20.42 21.06
C SER A 63 -5.91 -19.75 22.29
N THR A 64 -7.06 -20.24 22.72
CA THR A 64 -7.73 -19.83 23.96
C THR A 64 -8.33 -21.07 24.63
N THR A 65 -8.65 -20.95 25.91
CA THR A 65 -9.33 -22.01 26.67
C THR A 65 -10.69 -21.45 27.08
N ASP A 66 -11.75 -22.20 26.78
CA ASP A 66 -13.08 -21.82 27.23
C ASP A 66 -13.31 -22.11 28.71
N GLU A 67 -14.46 -21.69 29.24
CA GLU A 67 -14.84 -21.86 30.65
C GLU A 67 -14.91 -23.34 31.08
N ASN A 68 -15.05 -24.27 30.12
CA ASN A 68 -15.11 -25.71 30.36
C ASN A 68 -13.73 -26.37 30.26
N GLY A 69 -12.65 -25.60 30.09
CA GLY A 69 -11.29 -26.12 29.93
C GLY A 69 -11.00 -26.67 28.53
N THR A 70 -11.88 -26.48 27.55
CA THR A 70 -11.66 -26.93 26.17
C THR A 70 -10.80 -25.92 25.44
N GLN A 71 -9.68 -26.39 24.90
CA GLN A 71 -8.78 -25.55 24.12
C GLN A 71 -9.30 -25.38 22.69
N LYS A 72 -9.56 -24.14 22.28
CA LYS A 72 -9.84 -23.77 20.89
C LYS A 72 -8.58 -23.18 20.26
N LYS A 73 -8.26 -23.61 19.05
CA LYS A 73 -7.07 -23.20 18.30
C LYS A 73 -7.43 -22.79 16.88
N ASP A 74 -6.89 -21.67 16.44
CA ASP A 74 -6.81 -21.27 15.04
C ASP A 74 -5.35 -21.30 14.57
N THR A 75 -5.12 -21.72 13.33
CA THR A 75 -3.78 -21.80 12.74
C THR A 75 -3.78 -21.09 11.41
N VAL A 76 -2.98 -20.03 11.30
CA VAL A 76 -2.75 -19.31 10.07
C VAL A 76 -1.59 -19.95 9.32
N TYR A 77 -1.82 -20.29 8.07
CA TYR A 77 -0.84 -20.82 7.14
C TYR A 77 -0.29 -19.71 6.24
N MET A 78 0.87 -19.96 5.64
CA MET A 78 1.57 -18.97 4.83
C MET A 78 0.68 -18.41 3.72
N LYS A 79 -0.06 -19.27 3.01
CA LYS A 79 -1.00 -18.88 1.95
C LYS A 79 -2.05 -17.86 2.42
N GLU A 80 -2.52 -17.98 3.67
CA GLU A 80 -3.52 -17.06 4.25
C GLU A 80 -2.88 -15.71 4.62
N ALA A 81 -1.59 -15.69 4.94
CA ALA A 81 -0.84 -14.48 5.23
C ALA A 81 -0.34 -13.73 3.98
N VAL A 82 -0.35 -14.35 2.79
CA VAL A 82 0.23 -13.75 1.57
C VAL A 82 -0.48 -12.47 1.18
N TYR A 83 -1.80 -12.40 1.33
CA TYR A 83 -2.54 -11.17 1.00
C TYR A 83 -2.17 -10.01 1.93
N SER A 84 -1.97 -10.26 3.23
CA SER A 84 -1.49 -9.23 4.16
C SER A 84 -0.05 -8.79 3.85
N ILE A 85 0.80 -9.70 3.39
CA ILE A 85 2.14 -9.36 2.88
C ILE A 85 2.04 -8.48 1.64
N TYR A 86 1.18 -8.85 0.69
CA TYR A 86 0.95 -8.10 -0.54
C TYR A 86 0.52 -6.66 -0.25
N GLN A 87 -0.44 -6.47 0.66
CA GLN A 87 -0.90 -5.13 1.03
C GLN A 87 0.24 -4.26 1.57
N VAL A 88 1.05 -4.80 2.48
CA VAL A 88 2.17 -4.05 3.08
C VAL A 88 3.28 -3.79 2.08
N GLU A 89 3.63 -4.76 1.22
CA GLU A 89 4.62 -4.56 0.18
C GLU A 89 4.18 -3.51 -0.86
N ASN A 90 2.92 -3.58 -1.28
CA ASN A 90 2.35 -2.61 -2.22
C ASN A 90 2.25 -1.20 -1.61
N GLN A 91 1.92 -1.09 -0.32
CA GLN A 91 1.91 0.18 0.39
C GLN A 91 3.29 0.84 0.36
N TYR A 92 4.33 0.15 0.82
CA TYR A 92 5.68 0.74 0.88
C TYR A 92 6.30 0.97 -0.50
N ASN A 93 5.95 0.16 -1.50
CA ASN A 93 6.43 0.37 -2.86
C ASN A 93 5.85 1.60 -3.53
N GLN A 94 4.60 1.98 -3.24
CA GLN A 94 4.00 3.20 -3.79
C GLN A 94 4.79 4.46 -3.44
N TYR A 95 5.49 4.45 -2.31
CA TYR A 95 6.32 5.56 -1.85
C TYR A 95 7.81 5.37 -2.20
N SER A 96 8.19 4.30 -2.91
CA SER A 96 9.60 3.97 -3.17
C SER A 96 10.35 5.11 -3.88
N SER A 97 9.73 5.76 -4.87
CA SER A 97 10.31 6.92 -5.58
C SER A 97 10.57 8.10 -4.64
N ILE A 98 9.64 8.37 -3.72
CA ILE A 98 9.76 9.44 -2.73
C ILE A 98 10.88 9.10 -1.74
N TYR A 99 10.94 7.87 -1.23
CA TYR A 99 12.03 7.44 -0.35
C TYR A 99 13.38 7.56 -1.05
N GLN A 100 13.48 7.14 -2.31
CA GLN A 100 14.70 7.23 -3.10
C GLN A 100 15.13 8.69 -3.32
N GLN A 101 14.18 9.59 -3.58
CA GLN A 101 14.45 11.02 -3.78
C GLN A 101 14.91 11.72 -2.49
N LEU A 102 14.27 11.41 -1.36
CA LEU A 102 14.54 12.09 -0.09
C LEU A 102 15.74 11.51 0.67
N TYR A 103 15.95 10.20 0.59
CA TYR A 103 16.93 9.49 1.43
C TYR A 103 17.97 8.71 0.64
N GLY A 104 17.90 8.67 -0.71
CA GLY A 104 18.81 7.90 -1.56
C GLY A 104 18.68 6.39 -1.43
N LYS A 105 17.67 5.91 -0.68
CA LYS A 105 17.40 4.50 -0.39
C LYS A 105 15.90 4.23 -0.49
N THR A 106 15.52 3.01 -0.80
CA THR A 106 14.12 2.55 -0.70
C THR A 106 13.74 2.28 0.76
N TYR A 107 12.44 2.24 1.08
CA TYR A 107 11.98 1.88 2.43
C TYR A 107 12.59 0.56 2.93
N TRP A 108 12.76 -0.43 2.05
CA TRP A 108 13.29 -1.74 2.39
C TRP A 108 14.76 -1.71 2.84
N GLU A 109 15.52 -0.72 2.40
CA GLU A 109 16.94 -0.51 2.68
C GLU A 109 17.16 0.49 3.83
N MET A 110 16.09 1.15 4.29
CA MET A 110 16.16 2.06 5.43
C MET A 110 16.57 1.30 6.69
N GLU A 111 17.49 1.91 7.43
CA GLU A 111 17.89 1.50 8.76
C GLU A 111 17.09 2.31 9.79
N ASP A 112 16.91 1.76 10.99
CA ASP A 112 16.30 2.47 12.13
C ASP A 112 14.93 3.12 11.86
N VAL A 113 14.03 2.42 11.15
CA VAL A 113 12.67 2.95 10.84
C VAL A 113 11.70 2.90 12.01
N ASP A 114 12.16 2.44 13.18
CA ASP A 114 11.37 2.42 14.40
C ASP A 114 12.21 2.58 15.67
N SER A 115 11.52 2.71 16.80
CA SER A 115 12.13 2.88 18.12
C SER A 115 13.01 1.72 18.60
N LYS A 116 13.07 0.61 17.85
CA LYS A 116 13.89 -0.57 18.15
C LYS A 116 15.04 -0.76 17.16
N GLY A 117 15.30 0.21 16.29
CA GLY A 117 16.40 0.18 15.32
C GLY A 117 16.21 -0.88 14.22
N ARG A 118 14.96 -1.24 13.89
CA ARG A 118 14.73 -2.24 12.83
C ARG A 118 14.85 -1.59 11.47
N ASN A 119 15.38 -2.34 10.51
CA ASN A 119 15.28 -1.96 9.11
C ASN A 119 13.84 -2.08 8.58
N GLY A 120 13.56 -1.44 7.44
CA GLY A 120 12.22 -1.39 6.85
C GLY A 120 11.57 -2.76 6.64
N ALA A 121 12.31 -3.72 6.10
CA ALA A 121 11.80 -5.08 5.88
C ALA A 121 11.42 -5.80 7.18
N SER A 122 12.21 -5.65 8.25
CA SER A 122 11.94 -6.23 9.56
C SER A 122 10.79 -5.51 10.28
N ALA A 123 10.69 -4.19 10.11
CA ALA A 123 9.57 -3.39 10.60
C ALA A 123 8.24 -3.84 9.98
N ALA A 124 8.18 -3.88 8.64
CA ALA A 124 7.04 -4.36 7.87
C ALA A 124 6.66 -5.81 8.22
N LYS A 125 7.66 -6.69 8.42
CA LYS A 125 7.42 -8.09 8.81
C LYS A 125 6.71 -8.18 10.16
N LYS A 126 7.06 -7.33 11.13
CA LYS A 126 6.34 -7.30 12.41
C LYS A 126 4.95 -6.70 12.24
N GLN A 127 4.79 -5.66 11.43
CA GLN A 127 3.49 -5.07 11.15
C GLN A 127 2.51 -6.14 10.64
N VAL A 128 2.89 -6.92 9.61
CA VAL A 128 2.04 -8.01 9.11
C VAL A 128 1.69 -9.00 10.23
N MET A 129 2.67 -9.42 11.03
CA MET A 129 2.42 -10.40 12.09
C MET A 129 1.53 -9.86 13.22
N ASP A 130 1.68 -8.58 13.59
CA ASP A 130 0.84 -7.96 14.61
C ASP A 130 -0.60 -7.79 14.10
N SER A 131 -0.78 -7.36 12.84
CA SER A 131 -2.11 -7.31 12.21
C SER A 131 -2.76 -8.69 12.16
N LEU A 132 -2.01 -9.74 11.79
CA LEU A 132 -2.53 -11.11 11.78
C LEU A 132 -2.97 -11.55 13.19
N LYS A 133 -2.15 -11.31 14.22
CA LYS A 133 -2.52 -11.64 15.61
C LYS A 133 -3.81 -10.94 16.04
N GLN A 134 -3.90 -9.64 15.80
CA GLN A 134 -5.09 -8.87 16.18
C GLN A 134 -6.34 -9.37 15.46
N ARG A 135 -6.25 -9.59 14.14
CA ARG A 135 -7.35 -10.14 13.33
C ARG A 135 -7.81 -11.50 13.84
N GLU A 136 -6.89 -12.42 14.10
CA GLU A 136 -7.24 -13.77 14.57
C GLU A 136 -7.85 -13.73 15.98
N ILE A 137 -7.34 -12.89 16.88
CA ILE A 137 -7.91 -12.72 18.22
C ILE A 137 -9.34 -12.15 18.13
N LEU A 138 -9.56 -11.11 17.31
CA LEU A 138 -10.89 -10.53 17.08
C LEU A 138 -11.85 -11.55 16.46
N TYR A 139 -11.40 -12.30 15.46
CA TYR A 139 -12.20 -13.33 14.81
C TYR A 139 -12.60 -14.45 15.79
N MET A 140 -11.66 -14.97 16.56
CA MET A 140 -11.94 -16.02 17.54
C MET A 140 -12.86 -15.53 18.67
N GLU A 141 -12.67 -14.29 19.16
CA GLU A 141 -13.53 -13.69 20.18
C GLU A 141 -14.94 -13.41 19.64
N ALA A 142 -15.06 -12.93 18.41
CA ALA A 142 -16.35 -12.73 17.75
C ALA A 142 -17.15 -14.04 17.71
N GLN A 143 -16.50 -15.14 17.27
CA GLN A 143 -17.12 -16.46 17.27
C GLN A 143 -17.48 -16.96 18.67
N LYS A 144 -16.60 -16.72 19.66
CA LYS A 144 -16.85 -17.10 21.06
C LYS A 144 -18.10 -16.41 21.60
N ARG A 145 -18.33 -15.16 21.21
CA ARG A 145 -19.52 -14.37 21.59
C ARG A 145 -20.74 -14.61 20.68
N GLY A 146 -20.66 -15.56 19.75
CA GLY A 146 -21.77 -15.94 18.88
C GLY A 146 -22.01 -15.01 17.69
N TYR A 147 -21.05 -14.14 17.35
CA TYR A 147 -21.15 -13.29 16.17
C TYR A 147 -20.77 -14.04 14.90
N SER A 148 -21.52 -13.79 13.83
CA SER A 148 -21.25 -14.27 12.48
C SER A 148 -21.54 -13.19 11.44
N LEU A 149 -21.11 -13.44 10.20
CA LEU A 149 -21.56 -12.65 9.07
C LEU A 149 -22.99 -13.05 8.68
N THR A 150 -23.73 -12.08 8.14
CA THR A 150 -24.98 -12.26 7.40
C THR A 150 -24.67 -12.66 5.95
N ALA A 151 -25.68 -13.14 5.23
CA ALA A 151 -25.51 -13.50 3.82
C ALA A 151 -25.09 -12.29 2.96
N GLU A 152 -25.59 -11.09 3.29
CA GLU A 152 -25.27 -9.84 2.63
C GLU A 152 -23.81 -9.41 2.89
N GLU A 153 -23.34 -9.54 4.13
CA GLU A 153 -21.94 -9.24 4.48
C GLU A 153 -20.98 -10.24 3.83
N GLU A 154 -21.34 -11.53 3.79
CA GLU A 154 -20.55 -12.53 3.05
C GLU A 154 -20.47 -12.22 1.57
N LYS A 155 -21.60 -11.84 0.94
CA LYS A 155 -21.63 -11.44 -0.47
C LYS A 155 -20.79 -10.19 -0.72
N THR A 156 -20.80 -9.25 0.21
CA THR A 156 -19.96 -8.04 0.15
C THR A 156 -18.48 -8.41 0.19
N ALA A 157 -18.08 -9.31 1.09
CA ALA A 157 -16.71 -9.82 1.14
C ALA A 157 -16.31 -10.51 -0.17
N GLU A 158 -17.20 -11.30 -0.79
CA GLU A 158 -16.95 -11.95 -2.08
C GLU A 158 -16.83 -10.97 -3.24
N ASN A 159 -17.67 -9.93 -3.29
CA ASN A 159 -17.58 -8.87 -4.29
C ASN A 159 -16.24 -8.12 -4.18
N ASN A 160 -15.80 -7.82 -2.95
CA ASN A 160 -14.52 -7.16 -2.70
C ASN A 160 -13.32 -8.02 -3.17
N VAL A 161 -13.43 -9.35 -3.11
CA VAL A 161 -12.43 -10.26 -3.71
C VAL A 161 -12.43 -10.13 -5.23
N ALA A 162 -13.60 -10.13 -5.87
CA ALA A 162 -13.69 -9.98 -7.32
C ALA A 162 -13.07 -8.66 -7.81
N ASP A 163 -13.28 -7.56 -7.08
CA ASP A 163 -12.67 -6.27 -7.39
C ASP A 163 -11.16 -6.26 -7.13
N THR A 164 -10.71 -6.86 -6.02
CA THR A 164 -9.28 -7.02 -5.72
C THR A 164 -8.55 -7.80 -6.82
N MET A 165 -9.15 -8.89 -7.31
CA MET A 165 -8.59 -9.74 -8.36
C MET A 165 -8.42 -9.02 -9.71
N LYS A 166 -9.20 -7.97 -9.99
CA LYS A 166 -9.04 -7.15 -11.22
C LYS A 166 -7.72 -6.36 -11.21
N ASN A 167 -7.24 -5.98 -10.02
CA ASN A 167 -6.02 -5.20 -9.84
C ASN A 167 -4.75 -6.06 -9.83
N PHE A 168 -4.89 -7.40 -9.81
CA PHE A 168 -3.74 -8.31 -9.80
C PHE A 168 -3.24 -8.60 -11.22
N THR A 169 -1.92 -8.57 -11.38
CA THR A 169 -1.23 -9.12 -12.55
C THR A 169 -1.36 -10.64 -12.62
N ASP A 170 -1.14 -11.23 -13.79
CA ASP A 170 -1.16 -12.69 -13.94
C ASP A 170 -0.12 -13.39 -13.06
N LYS A 171 1.06 -12.76 -12.87
CA LYS A 171 2.08 -13.24 -11.93
C LYS A 171 1.53 -13.28 -10.50
N GLN A 172 0.87 -12.21 -10.04
CA GLN A 172 0.28 -12.15 -8.70
C GLN A 172 -0.86 -13.16 -8.52
N LYS A 173 -1.73 -13.34 -9.53
CA LYS A 173 -2.81 -14.34 -9.51
C LYS A 173 -2.28 -15.78 -9.43
N SER A 174 -1.05 -16.03 -9.87
CA SER A 174 -0.39 -17.34 -9.79
C SER A 174 0.28 -17.63 -8.44
N LEU A 175 0.38 -16.64 -7.55
CA LEU A 175 0.96 -16.82 -6.22
C LEU A 175 -0.02 -17.57 -5.32
N GLU A 176 0.45 -18.66 -4.72
CA GLU A 176 -0.30 -19.39 -3.70
C GLU A 176 -0.63 -18.45 -2.52
N GLY A 177 -1.91 -18.31 -2.21
CA GLY A 177 -2.47 -17.39 -1.24
C GLY A 177 -3.21 -16.18 -1.83
N LEU A 178 -2.98 -15.87 -3.11
CA LEU A 178 -3.68 -14.80 -3.84
C LEU A 178 -4.75 -15.33 -4.81
N GLU A 179 -4.97 -16.64 -4.86
CA GLU A 179 -6.10 -17.20 -5.59
C GLU A 179 -7.45 -16.87 -4.94
N GLU A 180 -8.48 -16.74 -5.77
CA GLU A 180 -9.82 -16.31 -5.38
C GLU A 180 -10.38 -17.09 -4.18
N LYS A 181 -10.15 -18.41 -4.14
CA LYS A 181 -10.64 -19.27 -3.05
C LYS A 181 -10.05 -18.88 -1.69
N THR A 182 -8.73 -18.63 -1.62
CA THR A 182 -8.08 -18.25 -0.36
C THR A 182 -8.46 -16.83 0.02
N LEU A 183 -8.51 -15.91 -0.94
CA LEU A 183 -8.98 -14.55 -0.68
C LEU A 183 -10.42 -14.49 -0.16
N LYS A 184 -11.33 -15.30 -0.69
CA LYS A 184 -12.72 -15.39 -0.17
C LYS A 184 -12.75 -15.78 1.30
N SER A 185 -11.96 -16.77 1.70
CA SER A 185 -11.83 -17.16 3.10
C SER A 185 -11.27 -16.03 3.96
N GLU A 186 -10.17 -15.42 3.52
CA GLU A 186 -9.50 -14.36 4.28
C GLU A 186 -10.33 -13.07 4.38
N PHE A 187 -11.07 -12.72 3.33
CA PHE A 187 -11.95 -11.54 3.34
C PHE A 187 -13.15 -11.75 4.26
N LYS A 188 -13.75 -12.95 4.28
CA LYS A 188 -14.83 -13.27 5.24
C LYS A 188 -14.30 -13.25 6.68
N LYS A 189 -13.13 -13.84 6.93
CA LYS A 189 -12.48 -13.79 8.25
C LYS A 189 -12.22 -12.34 8.69
N ASN A 190 -11.65 -11.52 7.80
CA ASN A 190 -11.39 -10.11 8.06
C ASN A 190 -12.67 -9.30 8.28
N ALA A 191 -13.72 -9.56 7.50
CA ALA A 191 -15.01 -8.89 7.65
C ALA A 191 -15.65 -9.20 9.02
N LEU A 192 -15.54 -10.43 9.52
CA LEU A 192 -16.05 -10.75 10.85
C LEU A 192 -15.23 -10.07 11.96
N ALA A 193 -13.91 -10.03 11.82
CA ALA A 193 -13.03 -9.32 12.76
C ALA A 193 -13.35 -7.81 12.79
N GLU A 194 -13.53 -7.18 11.63
CA GLU A 194 -13.88 -5.75 11.55
C GLU A 194 -15.30 -5.48 12.06
N LYS A 195 -16.27 -6.33 11.72
CA LYS A 195 -17.62 -6.25 12.29
C LYS A 195 -17.58 -6.27 13.82
N PHE A 196 -16.78 -7.16 14.40
CA PHE A 196 -16.63 -7.24 15.84
C PHE A 196 -15.90 -6.02 16.43
N ARG A 197 -14.89 -5.48 15.75
CA ARG A 197 -14.25 -4.19 16.11
C ARG A 197 -15.30 -3.08 16.23
N GLN A 198 -16.17 -2.96 15.23
CA GLN A 198 -17.24 -1.95 15.19
C GLN A 198 -18.27 -2.14 16.30
N ILE A 199 -18.62 -3.39 16.62
CA ILE A 199 -19.49 -3.71 17.76
C ILE A 199 -18.86 -3.23 19.08
N LEU A 200 -17.58 -3.51 19.31
CA LEU A 200 -16.88 -3.07 20.53
C LEU A 200 -16.85 -1.54 20.67
N ILE A 201 -16.65 -0.83 19.55
CA ILE A 201 -16.70 0.64 19.52
C ILE A 201 -18.11 1.12 19.84
N LYS A 202 -19.14 0.57 19.18
CA LYS A 202 -20.52 0.94 19.45
C LYS A 202 -20.94 0.68 20.90
N GLU A 203 -20.52 -0.44 21.48
CA GLU A 203 -20.77 -0.80 22.89
C GLU A 203 -20.04 0.11 23.88
N SER A 204 -19.01 0.85 23.46
CA SER A 204 -18.34 1.84 24.32
C SER A 204 -19.16 3.13 24.50
N GLY A 205 -20.17 3.37 23.65
CA GLY A 205 -21.07 4.51 23.78
C GLY A 205 -20.42 5.86 23.47
N VAL A 206 -19.49 5.90 22.49
CA VAL A 206 -18.87 7.14 22.02
C VAL A 206 -19.96 8.14 21.60
N ASP A 207 -19.94 9.32 22.23
CA ASP A 207 -20.78 10.45 21.85
C ASP A 207 -20.04 11.28 20.80
N GLU A 208 -20.22 10.92 19.53
CA GLU A 208 -19.58 11.60 18.41
C GLU A 208 -19.93 13.10 18.37
N GLU A 209 -21.17 13.47 18.65
CA GLU A 209 -21.63 14.85 18.56
C GLU A 209 -21.02 15.71 19.67
N ALA A 210 -20.90 15.18 20.89
CA ALA A 210 -20.16 15.84 21.96
C ALA A 210 -18.68 16.02 21.61
N LEU A 211 -18.03 15.02 20.98
CA LEU A 211 -16.63 15.13 20.53
C LEU A 211 -16.47 16.19 19.44
N LYS A 212 -17.33 16.19 18.42
CA LYS A 212 -17.33 17.20 17.36
C LYS A 212 -17.52 18.61 17.93
N ALA A 213 -18.38 18.77 18.95
CA ALA A 213 -18.58 20.04 19.64
C ALA A 213 -17.34 20.56 20.41
N THR A 214 -16.34 19.71 20.68
CA THR A 214 -15.06 20.17 21.26
C THR A 214 -14.15 20.85 20.24
N VAL A 215 -14.41 20.68 18.93
CA VAL A 215 -13.61 21.27 17.86
C VAL A 215 -13.99 22.73 17.69
N ASN A 216 -13.02 23.63 17.87
CA ASN A 216 -13.25 25.05 17.64
C ASN A 216 -13.26 25.37 16.14
N LYS A 217 -14.46 25.58 15.57
CA LYS A 217 -14.63 25.93 14.16
C LYS A 217 -13.78 27.13 13.71
N LYS A 218 -13.52 28.11 14.59
CA LYS A 218 -12.71 29.29 14.24
C LYS A 218 -11.24 28.94 13.98
N ASP A 219 -10.70 27.96 14.68
CA ASP A 219 -9.31 27.54 14.52
C ASP A 219 -9.13 26.74 13.23
N TYR A 220 -10.16 25.99 12.82
CA TYR A 220 -10.15 25.17 11.62
C TYR A 220 -10.85 25.83 10.42
N ARG A 221 -11.06 27.15 10.46
CA ARG A 221 -11.54 27.90 9.30
C ARG A 221 -10.52 27.79 8.16
N GLN A 222 -10.93 27.19 7.05
CA GLN A 222 -10.11 27.02 5.86
C GLN A 222 -10.42 28.10 4.83
N TYR A 223 -9.36 28.61 4.21
CA TYR A 223 -9.38 29.54 3.09
C TYR A 223 -8.87 28.81 1.86
N THR A 224 -9.77 28.47 0.95
CA THR A 224 -9.49 27.78 -0.32
C THR A 224 -9.15 28.81 -1.37
N LEU A 225 -7.94 28.71 -1.92
CA LEU A 225 -7.35 29.68 -2.84
C LEU A 225 -7.07 29.04 -4.20
N GLN A 226 -7.25 29.85 -5.23
CA GLN A 226 -6.67 29.63 -6.55
C GLN A 226 -5.62 30.69 -6.79
N TYR A 227 -4.49 30.35 -7.39
CA TYR A 227 -3.50 31.36 -7.70
C TYR A 227 -2.69 31.03 -8.95
N TYR A 228 -2.19 32.11 -9.54
CA TYR A 228 -1.13 32.06 -10.54
C TYR A 228 0.16 32.54 -9.90
N LYS A 229 1.26 31.85 -10.22
CA LYS A 229 2.61 32.21 -9.77
C LYS A 229 3.57 32.21 -10.93
N VAL A 230 4.45 33.20 -10.97
CA VAL A 230 5.69 33.16 -11.77
C VAL A 230 6.90 33.26 -10.84
N SER A 231 7.85 32.33 -11.00
CA SER A 231 9.07 32.31 -10.20
C SER A 231 10.02 33.43 -10.61
N ASN A 232 10.61 34.11 -9.62
CA ASN A 232 11.77 35.00 -9.80
C ASN A 232 13.08 34.31 -9.42
N GLN A 233 13.05 32.99 -9.31
CA GLN A 233 14.19 32.14 -9.02
C GLN A 233 14.35 31.10 -10.13
N GLU A 234 15.59 30.85 -10.51
CA GLU A 234 16.00 29.77 -11.41
C GLU A 234 16.86 28.77 -10.64
N THR A 235 16.53 27.49 -10.77
CA THR A 235 17.31 26.39 -10.19
C THR A 235 18.09 25.70 -11.31
N SER A 236 19.41 25.63 -11.15
CA SER A 236 20.31 24.90 -12.05
C SER A 236 21.20 23.98 -11.22
N GLY A 237 20.91 22.67 -11.27
CA GLY A 237 21.54 21.71 -10.36
C GLY A 237 21.12 21.95 -8.91
N GLU A 238 22.09 22.11 -8.01
CA GLU A 238 21.86 22.40 -6.57
C GLU A 238 21.80 23.90 -6.25
N GLU A 239 22.08 24.79 -7.23
CA GLU A 239 22.07 26.24 -7.01
C GLU A 239 20.74 26.85 -7.42
N THR A 240 20.14 27.62 -6.51
CA THR A 240 18.99 28.50 -6.81
C THR A 240 19.46 29.95 -6.80
N LYS A 241 19.22 30.67 -7.89
CA LYS A 241 19.61 32.08 -8.06
C LYS A 241 18.41 32.91 -8.45
N GLU A 242 18.42 34.17 -8.02
CA GLU A 242 17.44 35.13 -8.53
C GLU A 242 17.64 35.38 -10.02
N VAL A 243 16.53 35.57 -10.73
CA VAL A 243 16.54 36.04 -12.12
C VAL A 243 16.98 37.51 -12.20
N SER A 244 17.38 37.95 -13.39
CA SER A 244 17.82 39.33 -13.61
C SER A 244 16.70 40.34 -13.33
N ALA A 245 17.07 41.60 -13.07
CA ALA A 245 16.09 42.67 -12.85
C ALA A 245 15.14 42.85 -14.06
N GLU A 246 15.66 42.70 -15.28
CA GLU A 246 14.88 42.73 -16.52
C GLU A 246 13.87 41.59 -16.58
N GLN A 247 14.26 40.39 -16.15
CA GLN A 247 13.35 39.25 -16.09
C GLN A 247 12.31 39.43 -14.98
N LYS A 248 12.67 39.96 -13.80
CA LYS A 248 11.71 40.33 -12.74
C LYS A 248 10.68 41.34 -13.27
N GLN A 249 11.10 42.35 -14.03
CA GLN A 249 10.19 43.33 -14.62
C GLN A 249 9.28 42.70 -15.69
N THR A 250 9.82 41.79 -16.48
CA THR A 250 9.04 41.02 -17.48
C THR A 250 7.98 40.15 -16.80
N ASN A 251 8.36 39.43 -15.74
CA ASN A 251 7.46 38.60 -14.94
C ASN A 251 6.33 39.44 -14.31
N LEU A 252 6.65 40.60 -13.74
CA LEU A 252 5.64 41.52 -13.20
C LEU A 252 4.67 42.01 -14.27
N THR A 253 5.19 42.39 -15.44
CA THR A 253 4.36 42.85 -16.57
C THR A 253 3.40 41.76 -17.05
N ASN A 254 3.87 40.51 -17.15
CA ASN A 254 3.04 39.37 -17.53
C ASN A 254 1.94 39.11 -16.49
N MET A 255 2.27 39.19 -15.20
CA MET A 255 1.30 39.02 -14.12
C MET A 255 0.26 40.13 -14.09
N GLN A 256 0.64 41.38 -14.36
CA GLN A 256 -0.30 42.50 -14.50
C GLN A 256 -1.26 42.28 -15.69
N ALA A 257 -0.76 41.80 -16.84
CA ALA A 257 -1.61 41.45 -17.97
C ALA A 257 -2.59 40.32 -17.63
N LEU A 258 -2.14 39.32 -16.87
CA LEU A 258 -2.99 38.24 -16.37
C LEU A 258 -4.06 38.76 -15.39
N GLN A 259 -3.70 39.69 -14.51
CA GLN A 259 -4.64 40.33 -13.58
C GLN A 259 -5.77 41.04 -14.33
N GLU A 260 -5.46 41.77 -15.41
CA GLU A 260 -6.49 42.41 -16.24
C GLU A 260 -7.42 41.38 -16.90
N LYS A 261 -6.87 40.27 -17.42
CA LYS A 261 -7.69 39.14 -17.93
C LYS A 261 -8.59 38.56 -16.84
N ALA A 262 -8.06 38.41 -15.63
CA ALA A 262 -8.77 37.79 -14.52
C ALA A 262 -10.02 38.56 -14.07
N LYS A 263 -10.05 39.90 -14.25
CA LYS A 263 -11.18 40.75 -13.87
C LYS A 263 -12.46 40.45 -14.65
N THR A 264 -12.35 39.95 -15.88
CA THR A 264 -13.48 39.69 -16.77
C THR A 264 -13.67 38.21 -17.10
N ALA A 265 -12.74 37.36 -16.66
CA ALA A 265 -12.81 35.93 -16.92
C ALA A 265 -13.90 35.24 -16.08
N GLU A 266 -14.71 34.41 -16.73
CA GLU A 266 -15.67 33.54 -16.06
C GLU A 266 -14.96 32.40 -15.29
N ASP A 267 -13.90 31.84 -15.89
CA ASP A 267 -13.14 30.72 -15.35
C ASP A 267 -11.70 31.15 -15.02
N PHE A 268 -11.44 31.36 -13.73
CA PHE A 268 -10.11 31.74 -13.24
C PHE A 268 -9.07 30.64 -13.45
N THR A 269 -9.45 29.40 -13.76
CA THR A 269 -8.50 28.31 -13.99
C THR A 269 -7.91 28.33 -15.40
N LYS A 270 -8.48 29.13 -16.32
CA LYS A 270 -8.17 29.15 -17.75
C LYS A 270 -7.72 30.52 -18.26
N LEU A 271 -6.86 31.19 -17.51
CA LEU A 271 -6.32 32.50 -17.91
C LEU A 271 -5.07 32.42 -18.81
N LEU A 272 -4.43 31.25 -18.85
CA LEU A 272 -3.25 30.98 -19.68
C LEU A 272 -3.64 30.15 -20.91
N ASP A 273 -2.99 30.44 -22.02
CA ASP A 273 -3.10 29.65 -23.25
C ASP A 273 -2.25 28.37 -23.13
N ASP A 274 -2.64 27.30 -23.82
CA ASP A 274 -1.91 26.01 -23.81
C ASP A 274 -0.43 26.13 -24.22
N ASN A 275 -0.08 27.18 -24.98
CA ASN A 275 1.27 27.46 -25.46
C ASN A 275 1.92 28.66 -24.74
N ASP A 276 1.44 29.01 -23.54
CA ASP A 276 2.02 30.10 -22.76
C ASP A 276 3.51 29.87 -22.46
N LYS A 277 4.32 30.91 -22.66
CA LYS A 277 5.78 30.88 -22.47
C LYS A 277 6.25 31.83 -21.37
N THR A 278 5.32 32.36 -20.57
CA THR A 278 5.63 33.34 -19.52
C THR A 278 6.22 32.70 -18.27
N GLY A 279 6.09 31.37 -18.14
CA GLY A 279 6.50 30.64 -16.95
C GLY A 279 5.50 30.77 -15.79
N ILE A 280 4.36 31.42 -16.01
CA ILE A 280 3.27 31.48 -15.03
C ILE A 280 2.63 30.09 -14.91
N GLN A 281 2.35 29.66 -13.69
CA GLN A 281 1.70 28.39 -13.38
C GLN A 281 0.45 28.60 -12.53
N TYR A 282 -0.62 27.88 -12.86
CA TYR A 282 -1.83 27.81 -12.06
C TYR A 282 -1.69 26.74 -10.98
N GLN A 283 -2.10 27.06 -9.76
CA GLN A 283 -2.10 26.16 -8.61
C GLN A 283 -3.28 26.47 -7.67
N THR A 284 -3.53 25.57 -6.72
CA THR A 284 -4.48 25.75 -5.63
C THR A 284 -3.76 25.66 -4.30
N GLU A 285 -4.25 26.37 -3.28
CA GLU A 285 -3.69 26.34 -1.93
C GLU A 285 -4.81 26.43 -0.89
N ASN A 286 -4.60 25.79 0.26
CA ASN A 286 -5.50 25.87 1.40
C ASN A 286 -4.76 26.46 2.60
N LEU A 287 -5.26 27.57 3.14
CA LEU A 287 -4.76 28.12 4.40
C LEU A 287 -5.72 27.76 5.53
N ILE A 288 -5.22 27.19 6.61
CA ILE A 288 -6.00 26.90 7.82
C ILE A 288 -5.66 27.93 8.89
N LYS A 289 -6.68 28.49 9.56
CA LYS A 289 -6.48 29.58 10.53
C LYS A 289 -5.50 29.23 11.65
N LYS A 290 -5.57 28.00 12.17
CA LYS A 290 -4.68 27.46 13.22
C LYS A 290 -3.22 27.37 12.76
N ASP A 291 -3.00 26.95 11.52
CA ASP A 291 -1.66 26.66 10.97
C ASP A 291 -1.09 27.83 10.16
N LEU A 292 -1.79 28.97 10.16
CA LEU A 292 -1.42 30.15 9.37
C LEU A 292 -0.01 30.66 9.69
N LYS A 293 0.50 30.45 10.90
CA LYS A 293 1.86 30.88 11.27
C LYS A 293 2.93 29.98 10.66
N ASP A 294 2.65 28.68 10.55
CA ASP A 294 3.61 27.66 10.15
C ASP A 294 3.55 27.35 8.64
N SER A 295 2.54 27.87 7.94
CA SER A 295 2.42 27.80 6.48
C SER A 295 3.65 28.38 5.76
N THR A 296 4.14 27.65 4.76
CA THR A 296 5.21 28.06 3.84
C THR A 296 4.71 28.93 2.68
N PHE A 297 3.40 28.97 2.44
CA PHE A 297 2.81 29.82 1.40
C PHE A 297 2.92 31.31 1.76
N LEU A 298 3.72 32.06 1.02
CA LEU A 298 4.01 33.49 1.23
C LEU A 298 4.54 33.79 2.64
N ASN A 299 4.71 35.07 3.01
CA ASN A 299 5.05 35.44 4.39
C ASN A 299 3.78 35.69 5.24
N GLU A 300 3.96 35.74 6.57
CA GLU A 300 2.86 35.91 7.52
C GLU A 300 2.03 37.18 7.26
N LYS A 301 2.68 38.29 6.89
CA LYS A 301 2.01 39.57 6.61
C LYS A 301 1.10 39.45 5.39
N GLN A 302 1.57 38.81 4.33
CA GLN A 302 0.80 38.59 3.09
C GLN A 302 -0.36 37.64 3.33
N ARG A 303 -0.14 36.52 4.04
CA ARG A 303 -1.23 35.62 4.44
C ARG A 303 -2.30 36.34 5.24
N LYS A 304 -1.92 37.21 6.18
CA LYS A 304 -2.86 38.06 6.94
C LYS A 304 -3.67 39.04 6.07
N GLN A 305 -3.16 39.42 4.90
CA GLN A 305 -3.91 40.22 3.93
C GLN A 305 -4.86 39.33 3.12
N ILE A 306 -4.39 38.17 2.67
CA ILE A 306 -5.17 37.21 1.87
C ILE A 306 -6.40 36.72 2.63
N ILE A 307 -6.28 36.36 3.90
CA ILE A 307 -7.43 35.86 4.69
C ILE A 307 -8.51 36.92 4.98
N LYS A 308 -8.28 38.18 4.60
CA LYS A 308 -9.28 39.26 4.66
C LYS A 308 -10.05 39.43 3.36
N MET A 309 -9.69 38.69 2.31
CA MET A 309 -10.37 38.74 1.04
C MET A 309 -11.77 38.12 1.13
N GLU A 310 -12.71 38.73 0.43
CA GLU A 310 -14.06 38.21 0.26
C GLU A 310 -14.09 37.09 -0.79
N ASN A 311 -15.11 36.24 -0.75
CA ASN A 311 -15.27 35.18 -1.75
C ASN A 311 -15.37 35.76 -3.17
N GLY A 312 -14.64 35.17 -4.10
CA GLY A 312 -14.50 35.62 -5.48
C GLY A 312 -13.54 36.78 -5.67
N GLN A 313 -13.05 37.43 -4.61
CA GLN A 313 -12.10 38.54 -4.73
C GLN A 313 -10.78 38.05 -5.32
N ILE A 314 -10.24 38.86 -6.23
CA ILE A 314 -8.91 38.70 -6.82
C ILE A 314 -7.99 39.75 -6.20
N SER A 315 -6.78 39.35 -5.81
CA SER A 315 -5.80 40.22 -5.17
C SER A 315 -5.15 41.20 -6.17
N ASP A 316 -4.44 42.19 -5.62
CA ASP A 316 -3.33 42.81 -6.35
C ASP A 316 -2.19 41.80 -6.54
N ILE A 317 -1.23 42.12 -7.42
CA ILE A 317 -0.03 41.31 -7.54
C ILE A 317 0.76 41.37 -6.24
N ILE A 318 0.97 40.21 -5.63
CA ILE A 318 1.74 40.06 -4.40
C ILE A 318 3.15 39.62 -4.78
N GLU A 319 4.15 40.40 -4.36
CA GLU A 319 5.56 40.03 -4.47
C GLU A 319 5.97 39.16 -3.27
N GLY A 320 6.09 37.86 -3.49
CA GLY A 320 6.67 36.92 -2.54
C GLY A 320 8.19 36.86 -2.64
N GLU A 321 8.82 36.12 -1.72
CA GLU A 321 10.29 35.96 -1.70
C GLU A 321 10.83 35.22 -2.92
N ASP A 322 9.99 34.40 -3.57
CA ASP A 322 10.36 33.50 -4.65
C ASP A 322 9.68 33.85 -5.99
N GLY A 323 8.83 34.88 -6.04
CA GLY A 323 8.07 35.20 -7.25
C GLY A 323 6.89 36.13 -7.05
N TYR A 324 6.13 36.32 -8.12
CA TYR A 324 4.90 37.12 -8.09
C TYR A 324 3.67 36.22 -8.11
N TYR A 325 2.64 36.64 -7.37
CA TYR A 325 1.42 35.89 -7.13
C TYR A 325 0.18 36.73 -7.48
N LEU A 326 -0.78 36.11 -8.15
CA LEU A 326 -2.14 36.62 -8.35
C LEU A 326 -3.10 35.61 -7.74
N ILE A 327 -3.82 36.01 -6.69
CA ILE A 327 -4.60 35.09 -5.86
C ILE A 327 -6.09 35.42 -5.99
N LYS A 328 -6.92 34.38 -6.11
CA LYS A 328 -8.37 34.45 -5.97
C LYS A 328 -8.79 33.68 -4.72
N MET A 329 -9.59 34.33 -3.88
CA MET A 329 -10.28 33.66 -2.77
C MET A 329 -11.48 32.90 -3.35
N VAL A 330 -11.44 31.56 -3.34
CA VAL A 330 -12.57 30.74 -3.78
C VAL A 330 -13.60 30.64 -2.66
N ASN A 331 -13.14 30.24 -1.47
CA ASN A 331 -13.98 30.11 -0.30
C ASN A 331 -13.19 30.49 0.95
N ASN A 332 -13.63 31.52 1.67
CA ASN A 332 -12.99 32.00 2.88
C ASN A 332 -13.54 31.33 4.16
N ASP A 333 -14.49 30.39 4.07
CA ASP A 333 -15.03 29.62 5.19
C ASP A 333 -15.33 28.17 4.74
N ASP A 334 -14.33 27.53 4.13
CA ASP A 334 -14.44 26.13 3.72
C ASP A 334 -14.52 25.20 4.94
N SER A 335 -15.43 24.23 4.92
CA SER A 335 -15.68 23.34 6.05
C SER A 335 -14.70 22.16 6.10
N GLU A 336 -13.97 21.88 5.01
CA GLU A 336 -13.17 20.67 4.87
C GLU A 336 -12.17 20.45 6.03
N ALA A 337 -11.38 21.45 6.42
CA ALA A 337 -10.46 21.33 7.55
C ALA A 337 -11.18 21.07 8.90
N TYR A 338 -12.34 21.70 9.12
CA TYR A 338 -13.15 21.49 10.32
C TYR A 338 -13.77 20.10 10.34
N ASP A 339 -14.34 19.65 9.23
CA ASP A 339 -14.97 18.34 9.08
C ASP A 339 -13.91 17.23 9.24
N ASN A 340 -12.72 17.41 8.66
CA ASN A 340 -11.59 16.52 8.84
C ASN A 340 -11.13 16.44 10.31
N GLN A 341 -11.05 17.57 11.01
CA GLN A 341 -10.71 17.56 12.43
C GLN A 341 -11.79 16.89 13.28
N CYS A 342 -13.07 17.15 12.99
CA CYS A 342 -14.21 16.48 13.62
C CYS A 342 -14.12 14.96 13.46
N ASN A 343 -13.79 14.48 12.26
CA ASN A 343 -13.58 13.06 12.01
C ASN A 343 -12.34 12.54 12.76
N SER A 344 -11.24 13.30 12.82
CA SER A 344 -10.02 12.92 13.55
C SER A 344 -10.29 12.70 15.04
N VAL A 345 -10.97 13.64 15.71
CA VAL A 345 -11.23 13.51 17.16
C VAL A 345 -12.15 12.33 17.47
N VAL A 346 -13.11 12.04 16.58
CA VAL A 346 -13.97 10.85 16.71
C VAL A 346 -13.14 9.57 16.53
N GLN A 347 -12.37 9.47 15.45
CA GLN A 347 -11.54 8.28 15.16
C GLN A 347 -10.49 8.01 16.24
N GLU A 348 -9.90 9.06 16.82
CA GLU A 348 -8.97 8.96 17.94
C GLU A 348 -9.64 8.37 19.19
N GLU A 349 -10.83 8.86 19.55
CA GLU A 349 -11.57 8.33 20.70
C GLU A 349 -12.09 6.90 20.42
N GLU A 350 -12.64 6.62 19.24
CA GLU A 350 -13.04 5.27 18.83
C GLU A 350 -11.87 4.27 18.92
N THR A 351 -10.68 4.67 18.44
CA THR A 351 -9.47 3.85 18.52
C THR A 351 -9.06 3.61 19.96
N LYS A 352 -9.12 4.64 20.81
CA LYS A 352 -8.83 4.53 22.25
C LYS A 352 -9.81 3.59 22.95
N GLN A 353 -11.12 3.73 22.69
CA GLN A 353 -12.15 2.86 23.27
C GLN A 353 -12.01 1.42 22.80
N PHE A 354 -11.78 1.21 21.49
CA PHE A 354 -11.48 -0.10 20.95
C PHE A 354 -10.26 -0.73 21.63
N ASN A 355 -9.15 0.00 21.78
CA ASN A 355 -7.94 -0.51 22.42
C ASN A 355 -8.20 -0.90 23.88
N ALA A 356 -9.00 -0.12 24.61
CA ALA A 356 -9.40 -0.44 25.98
C ALA A 356 -10.19 -1.76 26.03
N ARG A 357 -11.23 -1.91 25.18
CA ARG A 357 -12.03 -3.14 25.08
C ARG A 357 -11.21 -4.35 24.64
N TYR A 358 -10.32 -4.17 23.66
CA TYR A 358 -9.43 -5.21 23.16
C TYR A 358 -8.51 -5.73 24.27
N ALA A 359 -7.98 -4.83 25.12
CA ALA A 359 -7.12 -5.19 26.24
C ALA A 359 -7.82 -6.04 27.32
N GLU A 360 -9.16 -6.00 27.42
CA GLU A 360 -9.93 -6.81 28.37
C GLU A 360 -9.89 -8.31 28.05
N PHE A 361 -9.87 -8.69 26.76
CA PHE A 361 -9.95 -10.10 26.35
C PHE A 361 -8.72 -10.62 25.62
N ALA A 362 -7.92 -9.77 24.97
CA ALA A 362 -6.73 -10.21 24.23
C ALA A 362 -5.73 -11.04 25.08
N PRO A 363 -5.51 -10.76 26.38
CA PRO A 363 -4.65 -11.59 27.23
C PRO A 363 -5.13 -13.04 27.41
N ASN A 364 -6.41 -13.34 27.16
CA ASN A 364 -6.96 -14.70 27.20
C ASN A 364 -6.60 -15.53 25.97
N TYR A 365 -5.86 -14.94 25.02
CA TYR A 365 -5.40 -15.58 23.79
C TYR A 365 -3.89 -15.70 23.79
N VAL A 366 -3.38 -16.92 23.57
CA VAL A 366 -1.97 -17.19 23.40
C VAL A 366 -1.64 -17.20 21.91
N THR A 367 -0.73 -16.31 21.49
CA THR A 367 -0.24 -16.24 20.10
C THR A 367 1.16 -16.82 19.99
N GLU A 368 1.37 -17.78 19.10
CA GLU A 368 2.65 -18.44 18.86
C GLU A 368 3.10 -18.25 17.40
N VAL A 369 4.09 -17.38 17.20
CA VAL A 369 4.71 -17.16 15.89
C VAL A 369 5.60 -18.36 15.54
N GLN A 370 5.33 -18.99 14.41
CA GLN A 370 5.95 -20.24 14.00
C GLN A 370 7.35 -20.03 13.39
N SER A 371 8.17 -21.09 13.39
CA SER A 371 9.56 -21.05 12.92
C SER A 371 9.69 -20.64 11.45
N TYR A 372 8.73 -21.04 10.60
CA TYR A 372 8.71 -20.67 9.19
C TYR A 372 8.61 -19.15 9.01
N TRP A 373 7.71 -18.49 9.75
CA TRP A 373 7.62 -17.02 9.74
C TRP A 373 8.95 -16.39 10.18
N LYS A 374 9.49 -16.83 11.32
CA LYS A 374 10.71 -16.27 11.90
C LYS A 374 11.91 -16.37 10.94
N GLY A 375 12.16 -17.56 10.40
CA GLY A 375 13.39 -17.85 9.67
C GLY A 375 13.33 -17.73 8.14
N ARG A 376 12.15 -17.81 7.51
CA ARG A 376 12.03 -17.95 6.05
C ARG A 376 11.29 -16.82 5.35
N VAL A 377 10.34 -16.16 6.03
CA VAL A 377 9.58 -15.07 5.42
C VAL A 377 10.41 -13.78 5.41
N LYS A 378 10.52 -13.15 4.23
CA LYS A 378 11.13 -11.84 4.01
C LYS A 378 10.14 -10.97 3.25
N LEU A 379 10.06 -9.69 3.62
CA LEU A 379 9.24 -8.69 2.93
C LEU A 379 10.13 -7.80 2.05
N GLY A 380 9.51 -7.15 1.08
CA GLY A 380 10.13 -6.29 0.08
C GLY A 380 10.45 -7.00 -1.24
N SER A 381 9.94 -8.21 -1.46
CA SER A 381 10.07 -8.95 -2.73
C SER A 381 9.16 -10.19 -2.83
N TYR A 382 8.29 -10.45 -1.85
CA TYR A 382 7.55 -11.69 -1.78
C TYR A 382 6.40 -11.76 -2.79
N THR A 383 5.72 -10.64 -3.01
CA THR A 383 4.49 -10.53 -3.83
C THR A 383 4.62 -9.54 -5.00
N ILE A 384 5.74 -8.84 -5.07
CA ILE A 384 6.04 -7.78 -6.05
C ILE A 384 6.96 -8.31 -7.15
#